data_AF-A0A9D6V0R8-F1
#
_entry.id   AF-A0A9D6V0R8-F1
#
_cell.length_a   1.000
_cell.length_b   1.000
_cell.length_c   1.000
_cell.angle_alpha   90.00
_cell.angle_beta   90.00
_cell.angle_gamma   90.00
#
_symmetry.space_group_name_H-M   'P 1'
#
loop_
_entity.id
_entity.type
_entity.pdbx_description
1 polymer ?
#
loop_
_entity_poly.entity_id
_entity_poly.type
_entity_poly.pdbx_seq_one_letter_code
_entity_poly.pdbx_strand_id
1 'polypeptide(L)' 'METIKVKNLMVPLDQYVCVSEDETLFEAVVELEQAQAKYVSKGYPHRAVLICNKDG' A
#
# COMPACT_ATOMS: atom_id res chain seq x y z
N MET A 1 -8.36 29.01 0.54
CA MET A 1 -7.77 27.66 0.69
C MET A 1 -8.63 26.95 1.71
N GLU A 2 -9.26 25.84 1.34
CA GLU A 2 -10.13 25.10 2.27
C GLU A 2 -9.31 24.30 3.28
N THR A 3 -9.77 24.24 4.52
CA THR A 3 -9.09 23.48 5.59
C THR A 3 -9.58 22.03 5.55
N ILE A 4 -8.74 21.13 5.03
CA ILE A 4 -9.02 19.69 4.97
C ILE A 4 -8.15 18.98 6.02
N LYS A 5 -8.74 18.05 6.78
CA LYS A 5 -7.98 17.21 7.73
C LYS A 5 -7.19 16.17 6.96
N VAL A 6 -5.92 15.97 7.31
CA VAL A 6 -5.04 14.95 6.69
C VAL A 6 -5.71 13.58 6.64
N LYS A 7 -6.37 13.15 7.72
CA LYS A 7 -7.09 11.87 7.78
C LYS A 7 -8.17 11.68 6.70
N ASN A 8 -8.71 12.77 6.14
CA ASN A 8 -9.72 12.72 5.10
C ASN A 8 -9.08 12.52 3.70
N LEU A 9 -7.75 12.66 3.58
CA LEU A 9 -6.97 12.45 2.36
C LEU A 9 -6.19 11.14 2.40
N MET A 10 -6.04 10.54 3.57
CA MET A 10 -5.29 9.30 3.74
C MET A 10 -6.05 8.12 3.14
N VAL A 11 -5.29 7.18 2.58
CA VAL A 11 -5.80 5.87 2.17
C VAL A 11 -5.80 4.97 3.42
N PRO A 12 -6.89 4.22 3.69
CA PRO A 12 -6.93 3.22 4.74
C PRO A 12 -5.82 2.16 4.63
N LEU A 13 -5.30 1.67 5.76
CA LEU A 13 -4.20 0.69 5.78
C LEU A 13 -4.58 -0.64 5.11
N ASP A 14 -5.84 -1.06 5.22
CA ASP A 14 -6.39 -2.28 4.58
C ASP A 14 -6.43 -2.18 3.04
N GLN A 15 -6.23 -0.99 2.49
CA GLN A 15 -6.10 -0.77 1.05
C GLN A 15 -4.64 -0.70 0.59
N TYR A 16 -3.67 -0.80 1.50
CA TYR A 16 -2.29 -1.04 1.12
C TYR A 16 -2.01 -2.53 1.06
N VAL A 17 -1.12 -2.93 0.16
CA VAL A 17 -0.50 -4.24 0.26
C VAL A 17 0.52 -4.17 1.39
N CYS A 18 0.38 -5.08 2.35
CA CYS A 18 1.35 -5.27 3.42
C CYS A 18 2.05 -6.61 3.28
N VAL A 19 3.36 -6.60 3.46
CA VAL A 19 4.20 -7.80 3.55
C VAL A 19 4.80 -7.91 4.94
N SER A 20 5.19 -9.11 5.35
CA SER A 20 5.85 -9.32 6.64
C SER A 20 7.22 -8.64 6.72
N GLU A 21 7.63 -8.18 7.90
CA GLU A 21 9.01 -7.74 8.17
C GLU A 21 10.06 -8.84 7.98
N ASP A 22 9.63 -10.10 8.02
CA ASP A 22 10.48 -11.28 7.79
C ASP A 22 10.59 -11.63 6.29
N GLU A 23 9.80 -11.01 5.41
CA GLU A 23 9.86 -11.23 3.96
C GLU A 23 11.07 -10.53 3.32
N THR A 24 11.51 -11.10 2.21
CA THR A 24 12.60 -10.55 1.41
C THR A 24 12.14 -9.34 0.59
N LEU A 25 13.09 -8.50 0.23
CA LEU A 25 12.83 -7.39 -0.70
C LEU A 25 12.27 -7.88 -2.05
N PHE A 26 12.65 -9.08 -2.48
CA PHE A 26 12.13 -9.68 -3.72
C PHE A 26 10.62 -9.93 -3.62
N GLU A 27 10.16 -10.55 -2.52
CA GLU A 27 8.74 -10.79 -2.27
C GLU A 27 7.95 -9.48 -2.19
N ALA A 28 8.49 -8.46 -1.51
CA ALA A 28 7.90 -7.13 -1.45
C ALA A 28 7.71 -6.48 -2.84
N VAL A 29 8.68 -6.65 -3.74
CA VAL A 29 8.59 -6.13 -5.12
C VAL A 29 7.55 -6.90 -5.93
N VAL A 30 7.52 -8.23 -5.82
CA VAL A 30 6.53 -9.08 -6.51
C VAL A 30 5.11 -8.71 -6.09
N GLU A 31 4.87 -8.54 -4.79
CA GLU A 31 3.56 -8.14 -4.26
C GLU A 31 3.14 -6.74 -4.74
N LEU A 32 4.09 -5.79 -4.82
CA LEU A 32 3.85 -4.46 -5.38
C LEU A 32 3.42 -4.54 -6.86
N GLU A 33 4.10 -5.34 -7.68
CA GLU A 33 3.77 -5.52 -9.09
C GLU A 33 2.37 -6.12 -9.27
N GLN A 34 2.02 -7.13 -8.48
CA GLN A 34 0.69 -7.74 -8.49
C GLN A 34 -0.40 -6.74 -8.07
N ALA A 35 -0.14 -5.93 -7.04
CA ALA A 35 -1.05 -4.90 -6.58
C ALA A 35 -1.32 -3.86 -7.67
N GLN A 36 -0.24 -3.39 -8.30
CA GLN A 36 -0.31 -2.44 -9.42
C GLN A 36 -1.13 -3.04 -10.57
N ALA A 37 -0.83 -4.26 -10.99
CA ALA A 37 -1.53 -4.97 -12.07
C ALA A 37 -3.06 -5.05 -11.83
N LYS A 38 -3.48 -5.35 -10.59
CA LYS A 38 -4.91 -5.42 -10.20
C LYS A 38 -5.61 -4.06 -10.25
N TYR A 39 -4.87 -2.96 -10.06
CA TYR A 39 -5.42 -1.61 -9.94
C TYR A 39 -5.21 -0.69 -11.15
N VAL A 40 -4.48 -1.14 -12.19
CA VAL A 40 -4.23 -0.35 -13.42
C VAL A 40 -5.52 0.20 -14.05
N SER A 41 -6.68 -0.44 -13.85
CA SER A 41 -7.96 0.05 -14.38
C SER A 41 -8.66 1.13 -13.53
N LYS A 42 -8.31 1.30 -12.24
CA LYS A 42 -9.06 2.13 -11.28
C LYS A 42 -8.37 3.43 -10.88
N GLY A 43 -7.24 3.78 -11.48
CA GLY A 43 -6.59 5.08 -11.28
C GLY A 43 -5.89 5.26 -9.93
N TYR A 44 -5.85 4.22 -9.08
CA TYR A 44 -5.08 4.19 -7.85
C TYR A 44 -3.81 3.35 -8.04
N PRO A 45 -2.68 3.93 -8.44
CA PRO A 45 -1.43 3.19 -8.46
C PRO A 45 -1.04 2.91 -7.00
N HIS A 46 -0.95 1.64 -6.61
CA HIS A 46 -0.19 1.27 -5.42
C HIS A 46 1.26 1.72 -5.67
N ARG A 47 1.68 2.80 -5.02
CA ARG A 47 3.04 3.37 -5.15
C ARG A 47 3.99 2.88 -4.07
N ALA A 48 3.46 2.17 -3.08
CA ALA A 48 4.21 1.64 -1.95
C ALA A 48 3.59 0.32 -1.50
N VAL A 49 4.45 -0.55 -0.98
CA VAL A 49 4.09 -1.69 -0.13
C VAL A 49 4.48 -1.33 1.29
N LEU A 50 3.62 -1.67 2.25
CA LEU A 50 3.92 -1.52 3.66
C LEU A 50 4.62 -2.78 4.16
N ILE A 51 5.54 -2.61 5.10
CA ILE A 51 6.14 -3.72 5.83
C ILE A 51 5.50 -3.72 7.22
N CYS A 52 4.75 -4.78 7.52
CA CYS A 52 4.05 -4.95 8.78
C CYS A 52 4.86 -5.87 9.69
N ASN A 53 4.96 -5.48 10.96
CA ASN A 53 5.45 -6.38 12.00
C ASN A 53 4.27 -7.21 12.55
N LYS A 54 4.52 -8.02 13.57
CA LYS A 54 3.51 -8.91 14.17
C LYS A 54 2.35 -8.16 14.87
N ASP A 55 2.55 -6.90 15.20
CA ASP A 55 1.56 -6.07 15.90
C ASP A 55 0.63 -5.31 14.95
N GLY A 56 0.94 -5.32 13.64
CA GLY A 56 0.16 -4.64 12.60
C GLY A 56 0.59 -3.19 12.37
#